data_AF-A0A6V7X1I3-F1
#
_entry.id   AF-A0A6V7X1I3-F1
#
_cell.length_a   1.000
_cell.length_b   1.000
_cell.length_c   1.000
_cell.angle_alpha   90.00
_cell.angle_beta   90.00
_cell.angle_gamma   90.00
#
_symmetry.space_group_name_H-M   'P 1'
#
loop_
_entity.id
_entity.type
_entity.pdbx_description
1 polymer ?
#
loop_
_entity_poly.entity_id
_entity_poly.type
_entity_poly.pdbx_seq_one_letter_code
_entity_poly.pdbx_strand_id
1 'polypeptide(L)'
;MIILFYNFTLIFVYCYAEVSHSNKDSFDKSTPDTFSNKKEELNVDSFYKEYPLLLKIKKREQEAALRTILTKNKDEKQLMLRQLFVRIFETIKESKQLLFKYNENEEDFTKLATDKESREHFARIIENTIFLAGLTLYFPKYALYYVNKDVNFHQIYSWSNNFCANLTFLDLETKELLNLAAQEIEINNSKI
;
A
#
# COMPACT_ATOMS: atom_id res chain seq x y z
N MET A 1 -0.50 17.50 11.87
CA MET A 1 -1.10 17.49 10.51
C MET A 1 -0.09 17.51 9.34
N ILE A 2 1.24 17.57 9.55
CA ILE A 2 2.23 17.72 8.45
C ILE A 2 2.98 16.42 8.10
N ILE A 3 2.97 15.40 8.96
CA ILE A 3 3.87 14.23 8.82
C ILE A 3 3.35 13.16 7.83
N LEU A 4 2.03 13.09 7.59
CA LEU A 4 1.44 12.07 6.69
C LEU A 4 1.64 12.35 5.19
N PHE A 5 2.09 13.56 4.81
CA PHE A 5 2.38 13.90 3.41
C PHE A 5 3.76 13.40 2.94
N TYR A 6 4.69 13.14 3.86
CA TYR A 6 6.10 12.97 3.53
C TYR A 6 6.45 11.61 2.89
N ASN A 7 5.70 10.55 3.17
CA ASN A 7 6.10 9.20 2.75
C ASN A 7 5.72 8.86 1.29
N PHE A 8 4.69 9.51 0.71
CA PHE A 8 4.26 9.21 -0.67
C PHE A 8 4.98 10.07 -1.72
N THR A 9 5.32 11.33 -1.39
CA THR A 9 6.20 12.15 -2.24
C THR A 9 7.57 11.51 -2.38
N LEU A 10 8.08 10.84 -1.34
CA LEU A 10 9.30 10.05 -1.42
C LEU A 10 9.20 8.89 -2.41
N ILE A 11 8.07 8.19 -2.55
CA ILE A 11 7.94 7.10 -3.53
C ILE A 11 8.02 7.63 -4.96
N PHE A 12 7.35 8.75 -5.25
CA PHE A 12 7.40 9.37 -6.58
C PHE A 12 8.73 10.05 -6.89
N VAL A 13 9.35 10.69 -5.90
CA VAL A 13 10.69 11.30 -6.04
C VAL A 13 11.77 10.23 -6.14
N TYR A 14 11.68 9.12 -5.40
CA TYR A 14 12.63 8.01 -5.46
C TYR A 14 12.52 7.23 -6.78
N CYS A 15 11.30 7.01 -7.29
CA CYS A 15 11.11 6.45 -8.64
C CYS A 15 11.59 7.39 -9.74
N TYR A 16 11.57 8.72 -9.55
CA TYR A 16 12.20 9.68 -10.47
C TYR A 16 13.73 9.73 -10.33
N ALA A 17 14.25 9.60 -9.10
CA ALA A 17 15.68 9.69 -8.79
C ALA A 17 16.46 8.41 -9.16
N GLU A 18 15.87 7.22 -9.02
CA GLU A 18 16.48 5.96 -9.47
C GLU A 18 16.63 5.88 -11.00
N VAL A 19 15.81 6.63 -11.75
CA VAL A 19 15.93 6.74 -13.22
C VAL A 19 17.04 7.71 -13.63
N SER A 20 17.50 8.62 -12.75
CA SER A 20 18.46 9.67 -13.12
C SER A 20 19.90 9.46 -12.65
N HIS A 21 20.21 8.47 -11.79
CA HIS A 21 21.60 8.25 -11.34
C HIS A 21 22.01 6.77 -11.31
N SER A 22 22.55 6.29 -12.43
CA SER A 22 23.67 5.33 -12.38
C SER A 22 24.97 6.13 -12.18
N ASN A 23 25.37 6.38 -10.94
CA ASN A 23 26.78 6.40 -10.49
C ASN A 23 26.95 7.01 -9.08
N LYS A 24 27.58 6.18 -8.23
CA LYS A 24 28.51 6.48 -7.13
C LYS A 24 28.07 7.28 -5.88
N ASP A 25 28.19 6.53 -4.79
CA ASP A 25 28.93 6.81 -3.54
C ASP A 25 28.30 7.58 -2.37
N SER A 26 28.58 6.98 -1.21
CA SER A 26 28.62 7.47 0.17
C SER A 26 27.31 7.57 0.98
N PHE A 27 27.16 6.55 1.82
CA PHE A 27 26.40 6.53 3.06
C PHE A 27 27.10 7.42 4.10
N ASP A 28 26.39 8.39 4.68
CA ASP A 28 26.86 9.07 5.89
C ASP A 28 25.76 9.10 6.97
N LYS A 29 26.19 8.78 8.19
CA LYS A 29 25.38 8.65 9.39
C LYS A 29 25.19 10.03 10.01
N SER A 30 23.96 10.41 10.32
CA SER A 30 23.71 11.35 11.41
C SER A 30 22.39 11.02 12.12
N THR A 31 22.51 10.79 13.42
CA THR A 31 21.43 10.76 14.42
C THR A 31 20.78 12.13 14.55
N PRO A 32 19.50 12.19 14.98
CA PRO A 32 19.16 13.21 15.96
C PRO A 32 18.21 12.72 17.07
N ASP A 33 18.70 12.92 18.29
CA ASP A 33 18.06 13.58 19.43
C ASP A 33 16.57 13.34 19.74
N THR A 34 16.40 12.66 20.88
CA THR A 34 15.38 12.81 21.93
C THR A 34 14.45 14.02 21.78
N PHE A 35 13.21 13.78 21.37
CA PHE A 35 12.08 14.66 21.68
C PHE A 35 11.04 13.92 22.51
N SER A 36 10.76 14.50 23.67
CA SER A 36 9.94 13.97 24.75
C SER A 36 8.53 13.60 24.31
N ASN A 37 8.10 12.42 24.77
CA ASN A 37 6.74 11.91 24.84
C ASN A 37 5.69 12.99 25.12
N LYS A 38 4.88 13.31 24.11
CA LYS A 38 3.49 13.70 24.31
C LYS A 38 2.65 12.64 23.61
N LYS A 39 2.11 11.69 24.38
CA LYS A 39 1.11 10.74 23.90
C LYS A 39 -0.13 11.56 23.49
N GLU A 40 -0.18 11.96 22.23
CA GLU A 40 -1.44 12.32 21.59
C GLU A 40 -2.24 11.02 21.44
N GLU A 41 -3.03 10.70 22.47
CA GLU A 41 -4.20 9.83 22.34
C GLU A 41 -5.17 10.51 21.38
N LEU A 42 -4.89 10.42 20.08
CA LEU A 42 -5.89 10.57 19.05
C LEU A 42 -6.96 9.50 19.33
N ASN A 43 -8.11 9.97 19.81
CA ASN A 43 -9.28 9.16 20.09
C ASN A 43 -9.57 8.26 18.88
N VAL A 44 -9.65 6.95 19.09
CA VAL A 44 -9.90 5.93 18.05
C VAL A 44 -11.12 6.30 17.19
N ASP A 45 -12.15 6.91 17.80
CA ASP A 45 -13.35 7.38 17.11
C ASP A 45 -13.10 8.53 16.14
N SER A 46 -12.07 9.36 16.37
CA SER A 46 -11.66 10.42 15.44
C SER A 46 -10.93 9.84 14.23
N PHE A 47 -10.09 8.82 14.42
CA PHE A 47 -9.39 8.16 13.29
C PHE A 47 -10.37 7.56 12.28
N TYR A 48 -11.35 6.77 12.72
CA TYR A 48 -12.31 6.14 11.80
C TYR A 48 -13.24 7.15 11.10
N LYS A 49 -13.40 8.36 11.65
CA LYS A 49 -14.16 9.44 11.00
C LYS A 49 -13.33 10.22 9.99
N GLU A 50 -12.06 10.48 10.29
CA GLU A 50 -11.17 11.31 9.46
C GLU A 50 -10.47 10.50 8.36
N TYR A 51 -10.11 9.24 8.64
CA TYR A 51 -9.36 8.41 7.71
C TYR A 51 -10.04 8.20 6.35
N PRO A 52 -11.36 7.98 6.24
CA PRO A 52 -12.02 7.88 4.94
C PRO A 52 -11.85 9.13 4.05
N LEU A 53 -11.76 10.33 4.65
CA LEU A 53 -11.53 11.56 3.89
C LEU A 53 -10.10 11.62 3.35
N LEU A 54 -9.11 11.22 4.15
CA LEU A 54 -7.71 11.10 3.72
C LEU A 54 -7.55 10.05 2.63
N LEU A 55 -8.22 8.90 2.78
CA LEU A 55 -8.19 7.83 1.81
C LEU A 55 -8.71 8.28 0.43
N LYS A 56 -9.76 9.13 0.38
CA LYS A 56 -10.25 9.72 -0.88
C LYS A 56 -9.23 10.64 -1.57
N ILE A 57 -8.39 11.34 -0.81
CA ILE A 57 -7.29 12.12 -1.37
C ILE A 57 -6.24 11.17 -1.93
N LYS A 58 -5.87 10.14 -1.17
CA LYS A 58 -4.89 9.12 -1.58
C LYS A 58 -5.31 8.36 -2.84
N LYS A 59 -6.57 7.94 -2.94
CA LYS A 59 -7.12 7.28 -4.14
C LYS A 59 -6.95 8.14 -5.40
N ARG A 60 -7.16 9.46 -5.31
CA ARG A 60 -6.96 10.37 -6.45
C ARG A 60 -5.49 10.50 -6.85
N GLU A 61 -4.58 10.55 -5.88
CA GLU A 61 -3.14 10.52 -6.13
C GLU A 61 -2.71 9.22 -6.83
N GLN A 62 -3.24 8.09 -6.36
CA GLN A 62 -3.00 6.76 -6.95
C GLN A 62 -3.57 6.64 -8.37
N GLU A 63 -4.75 7.19 -8.63
CA GLU A 63 -5.32 7.19 -9.98
C GLU A 63 -4.46 8.04 -10.95
N ALA A 64 -4.00 9.21 -10.50
CA ALA A 64 -3.07 10.04 -11.28
C ALA A 64 -1.73 9.31 -11.53
N ALA A 65 -1.25 8.53 -10.56
CA ALA A 65 -0.10 7.65 -10.70
C ALA A 65 -0.30 6.61 -11.80
N LEU A 66 -1.42 5.89 -11.79
CA LEU A 66 -1.75 4.88 -12.81
C LEU A 66 -1.81 5.50 -14.21
N ARG A 67 -2.48 6.64 -14.34
CA ARG A 67 -2.55 7.39 -15.61
C ARG A 67 -1.17 7.83 -16.10
N THR A 68 -0.29 8.23 -15.18
CA THR A 68 1.10 8.59 -15.53
C THR A 68 1.88 7.38 -16.04
N ILE A 69 1.74 6.21 -15.42
CA ILE A 69 2.45 5.00 -15.86
C ILE A 69 1.99 4.59 -17.26
N LEU A 70 0.69 4.74 -17.57
CA LEU A 70 0.14 4.43 -18.90
C LEU A 70 0.83 5.20 -20.04
N THR A 71 1.20 6.47 -19.81
CA THR A 71 1.81 7.34 -20.83
C THR A 71 3.30 7.08 -21.05
N LYS A 72 3.96 6.31 -20.17
CA LYS A 72 5.37 5.96 -20.30
C LYS A 72 5.63 4.98 -21.44
N ASN A 73 6.85 5.02 -21.97
CA ASN A 73 7.31 4.05 -22.95
C ASN A 73 7.42 2.65 -22.32
N LYS A 74 7.60 1.62 -23.15
CA LYS A 74 7.56 0.22 -22.71
C LYS A 74 8.59 -0.09 -21.61
N ASP A 75 9.83 0.38 -21.77
CA ASP A 75 10.93 0.03 -20.88
C ASP A 75 10.80 0.77 -19.53
N GLU A 76 10.47 2.07 -19.56
CA GLU A 76 10.16 2.85 -18.36
C GLU A 76 8.98 2.26 -17.60
N LYS A 77 7.90 1.93 -18.31
CA LYS A 77 6.70 1.31 -17.74
C LYS A 77 7.03 -0.01 -17.06
N GLN A 78 7.83 -0.86 -17.72
CA GLN A 78 8.24 -2.15 -17.16
C GLN A 78 9.08 -1.98 -15.88
N LEU A 79 10.02 -1.03 -15.87
CA LEU A 79 10.85 -0.73 -14.71
C LEU A 79 9.99 -0.21 -13.54
N MET A 80 9.17 0.80 -13.79
CA MET A 80 8.29 1.40 -12.78
C MET A 80 7.33 0.35 -12.18
N LEU A 81 6.70 -0.47 -13.02
CA LEU A 81 5.80 -1.52 -12.54
C LEU A 81 6.54 -2.53 -11.67
N ARG A 82 7.72 -3.00 -12.10
CA ARG A 82 8.53 -3.91 -11.28
C ARG A 82 8.82 -3.34 -9.90
N GLN A 83 9.30 -2.11 -9.84
CA GLN A 83 9.63 -1.46 -8.57
C GLN A 83 8.39 -1.28 -7.69
N LEU A 84 7.26 -0.87 -8.28
CA LEU A 84 6.01 -0.67 -7.56
C LEU A 84 5.47 -1.97 -6.98
N PHE A 85 5.33 -3.03 -7.80
CA PHE A 85 4.80 -4.31 -7.33
C PHE A 85 5.64 -4.88 -6.17
N VAL A 86 6.96 -4.86 -6.29
CA VAL A 86 7.87 -5.35 -5.22
C VAL A 86 7.74 -4.50 -3.96
N ARG A 87 7.81 -3.16 -4.09
CA ARG A 87 7.76 -2.25 -2.93
C ARG A 87 6.42 -2.30 -2.20
N ILE A 88 5.31 -2.34 -2.94
CA ILE A 88 3.96 -2.46 -2.39
C ILE A 88 3.81 -3.77 -1.62
N PHE A 89 4.27 -4.88 -2.20
CA PHE A 89 4.23 -6.18 -1.55
C PHE A 89 5.01 -6.21 -0.24
N GLU A 90 6.27 -5.77 -0.24
CA GLU A 90 7.07 -5.74 0.99
C GLU A 90 6.46 -4.78 2.03
N THR A 91 5.93 -3.63 1.61
CA THR A 91 5.26 -2.68 2.52
C THR A 91 4.03 -3.30 3.21
N ILE A 92 3.20 -4.03 2.47
CA ILE A 92 2.02 -4.73 3.02
C ILE A 92 2.48 -5.83 3.98
N LYS A 93 3.46 -6.63 3.58
CA LYS A 93 4.00 -7.72 4.39
C LYS A 93 4.61 -7.23 5.70
N GLU A 94 5.47 -6.22 5.65
CA GLU A 94 6.07 -5.60 6.84
C GLU A 94 5.01 -4.97 7.74
N SER A 95 4.08 -4.21 7.16
CA SER A 95 3.01 -3.57 7.94
C SER A 95 2.07 -4.60 8.57
N LYS A 96 1.77 -5.71 7.87
CA LYS A 96 1.02 -6.84 8.44
C LYS A 96 1.77 -7.42 9.64
N GLN A 97 3.05 -7.73 9.48
CA GLN A 97 3.86 -8.29 10.57
C GLN A 97 3.87 -7.37 11.80
N LEU A 98 4.01 -6.06 11.60
CA LEU A 98 4.04 -5.08 12.69
C LEU A 98 2.66 -4.89 13.33
N LEU A 99 1.59 -4.87 12.53
CA LEU A 99 0.22 -4.74 13.03
C LEU A 99 -0.22 -5.91 13.93
N PHE A 100 0.20 -7.13 13.57
CA PHE A 100 -0.17 -8.35 14.31
C PHE A 100 0.89 -8.81 15.32
N LYS A 101 2.03 -8.11 15.45
CA LYS A 101 3.05 -8.42 16.45
C LYS A 101 2.52 -8.35 17.90
N TYR A 102 1.45 -7.60 18.12
CA TYR A 102 0.91 -7.31 19.46
C TYR A 102 -0.60 -7.56 19.60
N ASN A 103 -1.27 -8.11 18.58
CA ASN A 103 -2.71 -8.35 18.59
C ASN A 103 -3.02 -9.84 18.58
N GLU A 104 -3.65 -10.35 19.65
CA GLU A 104 -4.02 -11.76 19.82
C GLU A 104 -5.25 -12.16 18.99
N ASN A 105 -6.02 -11.18 18.48
CA ASN A 105 -7.23 -11.43 17.68
C ASN A 105 -7.21 -10.62 16.38
N GLU A 106 -6.99 -11.31 15.26
CA GLU A 106 -6.87 -10.71 13.93
C GLU A 106 -8.20 -10.19 13.36
N GLU A 107 -9.34 -10.57 13.96
CA GLU A 107 -10.68 -10.32 13.42
C GLU A 107 -11.33 -9.04 13.98
N ASP A 108 -10.84 -8.52 15.10
CA ASP A 108 -11.36 -7.28 15.70
C ASP A 108 -10.58 -6.06 15.19
N PHE A 109 -10.92 -5.64 13.97
CA PHE A 109 -10.30 -4.50 13.29
C PHE A 109 -10.39 -3.18 14.09
N THR A 110 -11.33 -3.06 15.05
CA THR A 110 -11.45 -1.87 15.91
C THR A 110 -10.33 -1.77 16.95
N LYS A 111 -9.72 -2.90 17.30
CA LYS A 111 -8.56 -2.97 18.21
C LYS A 111 -7.22 -2.80 17.50
N LEU A 112 -7.19 -3.00 16.19
CA LEU A 112 -5.97 -2.90 15.36
C LEU A 112 -5.52 -1.44 15.14
N ALA A 113 -6.32 -0.43 15.48
CA ALA A 113 -6.01 0.99 15.24
C ALA A 113 -5.99 1.83 16.54
N THR A 114 -5.66 1.18 17.66
CA THR A 114 -5.77 1.76 19.01
C THR A 114 -4.67 2.78 19.31
N ASP A 115 -3.42 2.43 19.03
CA ASP A 115 -2.28 3.34 19.15
C ASP A 115 -1.86 3.92 17.79
N LYS A 116 -0.98 4.93 17.82
CA LYS A 116 -0.53 5.66 16.64
C LYS A 116 0.24 4.77 15.65
N GLU A 117 1.12 3.89 16.15
CA GLU A 117 1.94 3.03 15.31
C GLU A 117 1.07 2.00 14.59
N SER A 118 0.14 1.39 15.30
CA SER A 118 -0.82 0.44 14.70
C SER A 118 -1.72 1.13 13.66
N ARG A 119 -2.17 2.37 13.91
CA ARG A 119 -2.90 3.17 12.90
C ARG A 119 -2.10 3.40 11.62
N GLU A 120 -0.80 3.68 11.74
CA GLU A 120 0.06 3.90 10.58
C GLU A 120 0.23 2.62 9.75
N HIS A 121 0.44 1.47 10.40
CA HIS A 121 0.51 0.18 9.71
C HIS A 121 -0.82 -0.22 9.08
N PHE A 122 -1.92 0.00 9.78
CA PHE A 122 -3.27 -0.22 9.28
C PHE A 122 -3.54 0.61 8.01
N ALA A 123 -3.25 1.91 8.05
CA ALA A 123 -3.39 2.78 6.89
C ALA A 123 -2.49 2.36 5.72
N ARG A 124 -1.24 1.97 6.00
CA ARG A 124 -0.31 1.46 4.97
C ARG A 124 -0.86 0.23 4.27
N ILE A 125 -1.42 -0.74 5.00
CA ILE A 125 -2.00 -1.95 4.40
C ILE A 125 -3.14 -1.57 3.45
N ILE A 126 -4.06 -0.71 3.88
CA ILE A 126 -5.23 -0.31 3.10
C ILE A 126 -4.81 0.44 1.84
N GLU A 127 -4.01 1.48 1.98
CA GLU A 127 -3.59 2.33 0.87
C GLU A 127 -2.80 1.54 -0.18
N ASN A 128 -1.88 0.67 0.25
CA ASN A 128 -1.09 -0.15 -0.66
C ASN A 128 -1.93 -1.25 -1.33
N THR A 129 -2.90 -1.84 -0.63
CA THR A 129 -3.79 -2.85 -1.21
C THR A 129 -4.70 -2.24 -2.29
N ILE A 130 -5.28 -1.07 -2.01
CA ILE A 130 -6.11 -0.36 -2.99
C ILE A 130 -5.29 0.02 -4.23
N PHE A 131 -4.05 0.49 -4.03
CA PHE A 131 -3.19 0.80 -5.16
C PHE A 131 -2.80 -0.45 -5.96
N LEU A 132 -2.53 -1.56 -5.27
CA LEU A 132 -2.23 -2.85 -5.89
C LEU A 132 -3.40 -3.37 -6.72
N ALA A 133 -4.63 -3.21 -6.24
CA ALA A 133 -5.84 -3.54 -6.98
C ALA A 133 -5.96 -2.69 -8.26
N GLY A 134 -5.70 -1.39 -8.16
CA GLY A 134 -5.63 -0.50 -9.33
C GLY A 134 -4.55 -0.93 -10.33
N LEU A 135 -3.32 -1.22 -9.86
CA LEU A 135 -2.25 -1.73 -10.71
C LEU A 135 -2.62 -3.05 -11.39
N THR A 136 -3.34 -3.93 -10.68
CA THR A 136 -3.78 -5.22 -11.21
C THR A 136 -4.75 -5.05 -12.36
N LEU A 137 -5.75 -4.17 -12.24
CA LEU A 137 -6.72 -3.94 -13.30
C LEU A 137 -6.13 -3.19 -14.50
N TYR A 138 -5.22 -2.23 -14.27
CA TYR A 138 -4.59 -1.48 -15.35
C TYR A 138 -3.48 -2.28 -16.06
N PHE A 139 -2.82 -3.19 -15.35
CA PHE A 139 -1.66 -3.94 -15.84
C PHE A 139 -1.75 -5.44 -15.50
N PRO A 140 -2.81 -6.14 -15.95
CA PRO A 140 -3.13 -7.50 -15.50
C PRO A 140 -2.01 -8.50 -15.78
N LYS A 141 -1.36 -8.42 -16.95
CA LYS A 141 -0.22 -9.29 -17.30
C LYS A 141 0.95 -9.18 -16.31
N TYR A 142 1.19 -7.99 -15.76
CA TYR A 142 2.25 -7.78 -14.77
C TYR A 142 1.85 -8.33 -13.41
N ALA A 143 0.61 -8.09 -12.98
CA ALA A 143 0.11 -8.63 -11.73
C ALA A 143 0.13 -10.17 -11.72
N LEU A 144 -0.36 -10.80 -12.79
CA LEU A 144 -0.33 -12.25 -12.96
C LEU A 144 1.09 -12.82 -12.92
N TYR A 145 2.07 -12.13 -13.52
CA TYR A 145 3.46 -12.55 -13.46
C TYR A 145 3.97 -12.66 -12.01
N TYR A 146 3.69 -11.67 -11.16
CA TYR A 146 4.12 -11.70 -9.76
C TYR A 146 3.36 -12.72 -8.94
N VAL A 147 2.03 -12.74 -9.08
CA VAL A 147 1.16 -13.65 -8.33
C VAL A 147 1.49 -15.12 -8.63
N ASN A 148 1.75 -15.47 -9.90
CA ASN A 148 1.95 -16.87 -10.29
C ASN A 148 3.37 -17.37 -10.04
N LYS A 149 4.32 -16.44 -9.93
CA LYS A 149 5.74 -16.79 -9.74
C LYS A 149 6.13 -16.89 -8.27
N ASP A 150 5.45 -16.17 -7.37
CA ASP A 150 5.77 -16.12 -5.95
C ASP A 150 4.55 -16.42 -5.09
N VAL A 151 4.56 -17.59 -4.45
CA VAL A 151 3.49 -18.04 -3.55
C VAL A 151 3.28 -17.08 -2.39
N ASN A 152 4.35 -16.46 -1.87
CA ASN A 152 4.22 -15.48 -0.80
C ASN A 152 3.50 -14.22 -1.31
N PHE A 153 3.81 -13.80 -2.55
CA PHE A 153 3.10 -12.72 -3.21
C PHE A 153 1.61 -13.01 -3.30
N HIS A 154 1.25 -14.19 -3.81
CA HIS A 154 -0.15 -14.61 -3.89
C HIS A 154 -0.83 -14.60 -2.51
N GLN A 155 -0.19 -15.14 -1.48
CA GLN A 155 -0.76 -15.20 -0.13
C GLN A 155 -0.99 -13.80 0.48
N ILE A 156 -0.02 -12.89 0.35
CA ILE A 156 -0.17 -11.52 0.86
C ILE A 156 -1.23 -10.77 0.08
N TYR A 157 -1.26 -10.92 -1.25
CA TYR A 157 -2.29 -10.32 -2.11
C TYR A 157 -3.70 -10.76 -1.68
N SER A 158 -3.93 -12.07 -1.60
CA SER A 158 -5.23 -12.64 -1.23
C SER A 158 -5.64 -12.23 0.18
N TRP A 159 -4.69 -12.26 1.14
CA TRP A 159 -4.94 -11.83 2.51
C TRP A 159 -5.29 -10.34 2.58
N SER A 160 -4.51 -9.46 1.95
CA SER A 160 -4.71 -8.01 2.09
C SER A 160 -5.98 -7.55 1.37
N ASN A 161 -6.33 -8.18 0.26
CA ASN A 161 -7.59 -7.95 -0.43
C ASN A 161 -8.79 -8.34 0.43
N ASN A 162 -8.76 -9.54 1.05
CA ASN A 162 -9.81 -9.98 1.96
C ASN A 162 -9.92 -9.08 3.20
N PHE A 163 -8.77 -8.74 3.80
CA PHE A 163 -8.68 -7.80 4.92
C PHE A 163 -9.39 -6.48 4.59
N CYS A 164 -9.08 -5.86 3.44
CA CYS A 164 -9.70 -4.60 3.05
C CYS A 164 -11.19 -4.77 2.72
N ALA A 165 -11.59 -5.84 2.04
CA ALA A 165 -12.99 -6.08 1.66
C ALA A 165 -13.93 -6.15 2.88
N ASN A 166 -13.43 -6.65 4.02
CA ASN A 166 -14.19 -6.77 5.27
C ASN A 166 -14.30 -5.45 6.06
N LEU A 167 -13.56 -4.40 5.68
CA LEU A 167 -13.63 -3.11 6.36
C LEU A 167 -14.96 -2.39 6.06
N THR A 168 -15.69 -2.02 7.11
CA THR A 168 -17.03 -1.43 7.00
C THR A 168 -17.03 0.02 6.53
N PHE A 169 -15.95 0.77 6.79
CA PHE A 169 -15.86 2.19 6.44
C PHE A 169 -15.39 2.44 4.99
N LEU A 170 -14.96 1.41 4.26
CA LEU A 170 -14.62 1.57 2.84
C LEU A 170 -15.89 1.74 2.00
N ASP A 171 -15.85 2.72 1.08
CA ASP A 171 -16.95 2.97 0.16
C ASP A 171 -17.15 1.81 -0.83
N LEU A 172 -18.35 1.76 -1.43
CA LEU A 172 -18.75 0.69 -2.34
C LEU A 172 -17.81 0.60 -3.55
N GLU A 173 -17.43 1.74 -4.12
CA GLU A 173 -16.51 1.82 -5.26
C GLU A 173 -15.15 1.15 -4.95
N THR A 174 -14.61 1.38 -3.74
CA THR A 174 -13.36 0.74 -3.31
C THR A 174 -13.52 -0.77 -3.16
N LYS A 175 -14.65 -1.22 -2.60
CA LYS A 175 -14.94 -2.65 -2.48
C LYS A 175 -15.11 -3.33 -3.84
N GLU A 176 -15.77 -2.66 -4.79
CA GLU A 176 -15.90 -3.13 -6.16
C GLU A 176 -14.53 -3.22 -6.86
N LEU A 177 -13.67 -2.21 -6.68
CA LEU A 177 -12.29 -2.23 -7.19
C LEU A 177 -11.52 -3.46 -6.69
N LEU A 178 -11.56 -3.72 -5.37
CA LEU A 178 -10.90 -4.87 -4.74
C LEU A 178 -11.47 -6.20 -5.26
N ASN A 179 -12.79 -6.29 -5.43
CA ASN A 179 -13.45 -7.48 -5.95
C ASN A 179 -13.06 -7.76 -7.42
N LEU A 180 -13.06 -6.73 -8.27
CA LEU A 180 -12.64 -6.87 -9.68
C LEU A 180 -11.17 -7.28 -9.78
N ALA A 181 -10.30 -6.70 -8.96
CA ALA A 181 -8.88 -7.05 -8.95
C ALA A 181 -8.65 -8.49 -8.47
N ALA A 182 -9.42 -8.98 -7.49
CA ALA A 182 -9.37 -10.39 -7.09
C ALA A 182 -9.83 -11.32 -8.22
N GLN A 183 -10.94 -10.99 -8.88
CA GLN A 183 -11.45 -11.76 -10.01
C GLN A 183 -10.45 -11.84 -11.16
N GLU A 184 -9.78 -10.74 -11.50
CA GLU A 184 -8.76 -10.73 -12.56
C GLU A 184 -7.64 -11.74 -12.27
N ILE A 185 -7.23 -11.88 -11.02
CA ILE A 185 -6.23 -12.88 -10.61
C ILE A 185 -6.81 -14.31 -10.66
N GLU A 186 -8.00 -14.54 -10.10
CA GLU A 186 -8.61 -15.87 -10.01
C GLU A 186 -9.04 -16.44 -11.37
N ILE A 187 -9.61 -15.61 -12.27
CA ILE A 187 -10.02 -16.01 -13.62
C ILE A 187 -8.83 -16.52 -14.44
N ASN A 188 -7.64 -15.96 -14.21
CA ASN A 188 -6.45 -16.36 -14.92
C ASN A 188 -5.72 -17.54 -14.26
N ASN A 189 -5.91 -17.76 -12.95
CA ASN A 189 -5.36 -18.93 -12.24
C ASN A 189 -6.17 -20.21 -12.43
N SER A 190 -7.45 -20.11 -12.79
CA SER A 190 -8.32 -21.26 -13.10
C SER A 190 -8.12 -21.85 -14.51
N LYS A 191 -7.23 -21.26 -15.33
CA LYS A 191 -6.93 -21.70 -16.71
C LYS A 191 -5.59 -22.44 -16.87
N ILE A 192 -4.98 -22.88 -15.77
CA ILE A 192 -3.70 -23.63 -15.77
C ILE A 192 -3.96 -25.09 -15.40
#